data_AF-A0A7J2L5D1-F1
#
_entry.id   AF-A0A7J2L5D1-F1
#
_cell.length_a   1.000
_cell.length_b   1.000
_cell.length_c   1.000
_cell.angle_alpha   90.00
_cell.angle_beta   90.00
_cell.angle_gamma   90.00
#
_symmetry.space_group_name_H-M   'P 1'
#
loop_
_entity.id
_entity.type
_entity.pdbx_description
1 polymer ?
#
loop_
_entity_poly.entity_id
_entity_poly.type
_entity_poly.pdbx_seq_one_letter_code
_entity_poly.pdbx_strand_id
1 'polypeptide(L)'
;MKIRVLGREYSVEIISGTTDTVYFQGDKITVEHFEKQPNELLREFLSDILHDKIREILNQIMSEGYIEIMGPIDIDIVDTIDNKPMRLAKIRKNKIKIKLSTIILPVSILRYIIAHE
;
A
#
# COMPACT_ATOMS: atom_id res chain seq x y z
N MET A 1 2.29 9.15 -17.14
CA MET A 1 2.82 9.63 -15.84
C MET A 1 3.82 8.61 -15.30
N LYS A 2 4.72 8.96 -14.38
CA LYS A 2 5.54 7.97 -13.66
C LYS A 2 5.21 8.00 -12.17
N ILE A 3 5.13 6.83 -11.54
CA ILE A 3 4.93 6.68 -10.10
C ILE A 3 5.92 5.67 -9.52
N ARG A 4 6.18 5.74 -8.21
CA ARG A 4 6.94 4.72 -7.49
C ARG A 4 5.99 3.82 -6.72
N VAL A 5 6.23 2.52 -6.81
CA VAL A 5 5.51 1.47 -6.09
C VAL A 5 6.55 0.52 -5.51
N LEU A 6 6.56 0.41 -4.18
CA LEU A 6 7.48 -0.40 -3.40
C LEU A 6 8.97 -0.15 -3.73
N GLY A 7 9.32 1.11 -4.01
CA GLY A 7 10.67 1.54 -4.38
C GLY A 7 11.03 1.37 -5.86
N ARG A 8 10.17 0.75 -6.68
CA ARG A 8 10.37 0.62 -8.14
C ARG A 8 9.54 1.65 -8.89
N GLU A 9 10.10 2.19 -9.97
CA GLU A 9 9.41 3.15 -10.84
C GLU A 9 8.58 2.43 -11.91
N TYR A 10 7.36 2.93 -12.13
CA TYR A 10 6.42 2.44 -13.12
C TYR A 10 5.88 3.59 -13.96
N SER A 11 5.73 3.34 -15.26
CA SER A 11 4.94 4.21 -16.13
C SER A 11 3.45 3.92 -15.96
N VAL A 12 2.62 4.95 -15.89
CA VAL A 12 1.16 4.83 -15.83
C VAL A 12 0.59 5.25 -17.17
N GLU A 13 -0.15 4.33 -17.79
CA GLU A 13 -0.98 4.57 -18.97
C GLU A 13 -2.45 4.42 -18.60
N ILE A 14 -3.25 5.35 -19.09
CA ILE A 14 -4.69 5.37 -18.90
C ILE A 14 -5.30 5.11 -20.28
N ILE A 15 -6.15 4.11 -20.36
CA ILE A 15 -6.88 3.76 -21.58
C ILE A 15 -8.37 3.69 -21.27
N SER A 16 -9.19 4.17 -22.20
CA SER A 16 -10.63 3.90 -22.14
C SER A 16 -10.89 2.48 -22.63
N GLY A 17 -11.72 1.75 -21.91
CA GLY A 17 -12.03 0.36 -22.24
C GLY A 17 -13.50 0.03 -21.97
N THR A 18 -13.78 -1.26 -21.85
CA THR A 18 -15.13 -1.77 -21.54
C THR A 18 -15.27 -2.22 -20.10
N THR A 19 -14.16 -2.22 -19.35
CA THR A 19 -14.12 -2.63 -17.95
C THR A 19 -13.25 -1.69 -17.12
N ASP A 20 -13.52 -1.68 -15.81
CA ASP A 20 -12.70 -1.00 -14.81
C ASP A 20 -11.66 -1.97 -14.26
N THR A 21 -10.39 -1.84 -14.67
CA THR A 21 -9.32 -2.71 -14.20
C THR A 21 -7.95 -2.03 -14.17
N VAL A 22 -7.11 -2.47 -13.23
CA VAL A 22 -5.72 -2.00 -13.10
C VAL A 22 -4.81 -3.20 -12.95
N TYR A 23 -3.73 -3.23 -13.73
CA TYR A 23 -2.78 -4.34 -13.69
C TYR A 23 -1.36 -3.90 -14.06
N PHE A 24 -0.39 -4.71 -13.62
CA PHE A 24 0.99 -4.58 -14.03
C PHE A 24 1.24 -5.25 -15.38
N GLN A 25 2.03 -4.58 -16.22
CA GLN A 25 2.59 -5.12 -17.45
C GLN A 25 4.07 -4.73 -17.52
N GLY A 26 4.94 -5.54 -16.91
CA GLY A 26 6.37 -5.25 -16.82
C GLY A 26 6.66 -4.05 -15.89
N ASP A 27 7.18 -2.96 -16.45
CA ASP A 27 7.45 -1.68 -15.79
C ASP A 27 6.33 -0.63 -16.01
N LYS A 28 5.15 -1.11 -16.41
CA LYS A 28 3.97 -0.31 -16.67
C LYS A 28 2.81 -0.73 -15.78
N ILE A 29 2.00 0.24 -15.39
CA ILE A 29 0.68 0.07 -14.79
C ILE A 29 -0.31 0.59 -15.81
N THR A 30 -1.20 -0.29 -16.26
CA THR A 30 -2.29 0.08 -17.16
C THR A 30 -3.56 0.25 -16.34
N VAL A 31 -4.20 1.41 -16.51
CA VAL A 31 -5.52 1.71 -15.95
C VAL A 31 -6.52 1.71 -17.10
N GLU A 32 -7.27 0.64 -17.23
CA GLU A 32 -8.43 0.58 -18.12
C GLU A 32 -9.65 1.08 -17.35
N HIS A 33 -10.31 2.10 -17.88
CA HIS A 33 -11.47 2.70 -17.23
C HIS A 33 -12.68 2.77 -18.16
N PHE A 34 -13.85 2.55 -17.57
CA PHE A 34 -15.16 2.65 -18.18
C PHE A 34 -16.12 3.51 -17.34
N GLU A 35 -16.40 3.11 -16.09
CA GLU A 35 -17.33 3.83 -15.19
C GLU A 35 -16.59 4.68 -14.16
N LYS A 36 -15.57 4.10 -13.50
CA LYS A 36 -14.79 4.80 -12.48
C LYS A 36 -13.78 5.77 -13.07
N GLN A 37 -13.42 6.78 -12.27
CA GLN A 37 -12.35 7.69 -12.63
C GLN A 37 -10.99 6.96 -12.56
N PRO A 38 -10.07 7.17 -13.53
CA PRO A 38 -8.76 6.52 -13.53
C PRO A 38 -7.97 6.70 -12.24
N ASN A 39 -8.08 7.87 -11.60
CA ASN A 39 -7.40 8.15 -10.34
C ASN A 39 -7.97 7.35 -9.17
N GLU A 40 -9.27 7.07 -9.16
CA GLU A 40 -9.92 6.23 -8.16
C GLU A 40 -9.46 4.79 -8.29
N LEU A 41 -9.48 4.25 -9.51
CA LEU A 41 -8.99 2.90 -9.82
C LEU A 41 -7.52 2.72 -9.43
N LEU A 42 -6.66 3.67 -9.82
CA LEU A 42 -5.25 3.62 -9.47
C LEU A 42 -5.05 3.67 -7.95
N ARG A 43 -5.85 4.47 -7.25
CA ARG A 43 -5.77 4.60 -5.79
C ARG A 43 -6.18 3.31 -5.09
N GLU A 44 -7.28 2.69 -5.49
CA GLU A 44 -7.74 1.38 -4.97
C GLU A 44 -6.67 0.32 -5.18
N PHE A 45 -6.15 0.20 -6.40
CA PHE A 45 -5.09 -0.74 -6.75
C PHE A 45 -3.81 -0.56 -5.92
N LEU A 46 -3.34 0.68 -5.74
CA LEU A 46 -2.17 0.96 -4.91
C LEU A 46 -2.42 0.68 -3.42
N SER A 47 -3.65 0.89 -2.96
CA SER A 47 -4.07 0.56 -1.60
C SER A 47 -4.01 -0.95 -1.35
N ASP A 48 -4.51 -1.75 -2.29
CA ASP A 48 -4.50 -3.21 -2.18
C ASP A 48 -3.07 -3.76 -2.17
N ILE A 49 -2.20 -3.26 -3.07
CA ILE A 49 -0.77 -3.63 -3.08
C ILE A 49 -0.12 -3.31 -1.74
N LEU A 50 -0.37 -2.12 -1.20
CA LEU A 50 0.21 -1.72 0.07
C LEU A 50 -0.29 -2.63 1.19
N HIS A 51 -1.60 -2.84 1.27
CA HIS A 51 -2.23 -3.70 2.27
C HIS A 51 -1.61 -5.10 2.28
N ASP A 52 -1.53 -5.74 1.12
CA ASP A 52 -0.96 -7.08 0.97
C ASP A 52 0.52 -7.11 1.36
N LYS A 53 1.28 -6.08 0.98
CA LYS A 53 2.69 -5.99 1.35
C LYS A 53 2.89 -5.80 2.86
N ILE A 54 2.06 -4.99 3.52
CA ILE A 54 2.11 -4.84 4.98
C ILE A 54 1.75 -6.16 5.67
N ARG A 55 0.75 -6.88 5.16
CA ARG A 55 0.37 -8.20 5.68
C ARG A 55 1.51 -9.22 5.56
N GLU A 56 2.20 -9.25 4.43
CA GLU A 56 3.38 -10.09 4.24
C GLU A 56 4.49 -9.75 5.22
N ILE A 57 4.80 -8.45 5.40
CA ILE A 57 5.80 -7.97 6.36
C ILE A 57 5.48 -8.41 7.78
N LEU A 58 4.21 -8.26 8.21
CA LEU A 58 3.77 -8.69 9.55
C LEU A 58 3.95 -10.18 9.74
N ASN A 59 3.53 -10.99 8.76
CA ASN A 59 3.68 -12.44 8.83
C ASN A 59 5.15 -12.85 8.94
N GLN A 60 6.05 -12.17 8.21
CA GLN A 60 7.50 -12.41 8.31
C GLN A 60 8.02 -12.09 9.71
N ILE A 61 7.73 -10.90 10.24
CA ILE A 61 8.16 -10.48 11.59
C ILE A 61 7.64 -11.45 12.67
N MET A 62 6.38 -11.88 12.57
CA MET A 62 5.77 -12.84 13.49
C MET A 62 6.46 -14.22 13.40
N SER A 63 6.73 -14.70 12.19
CA SER A 63 7.38 -16.01 11.99
C SER A 63 8.82 -16.07 12.50
N GLU A 64 9.51 -14.92 12.54
CA GLU A 64 10.87 -14.80 13.07
C GLU A 64 10.90 -14.81 14.62
N GLY A 65 9.74 -14.84 15.29
CA GLY A 65 9.64 -14.92 16.75
C GLY A 65 9.90 -13.61 17.49
N TYR A 66 9.95 -12.48 16.78
CA TYR A 66 10.23 -11.18 17.39
C TYR A 66 9.05 -10.60 18.18
N ILE A 67 7.80 -10.97 17.86
CA ILE A 67 6.60 -10.41 18.50
C ILE A 67 5.48 -11.46 18.54
N GLU A 68 4.92 -11.69 19.72
CA GLU A 68 3.68 -12.46 19.89
C GLU A 68 2.50 -11.48 19.94
N ILE A 69 1.89 -11.21 18.78
CA ILE A 69 0.70 -10.37 18.74
C ILE A 69 -0.50 -11.19 19.22
N MET A 70 -1.14 -10.74 20.30
CA MET A 70 -2.37 -11.36 20.79
C MET A 70 -3.57 -11.00 19.89
N GLY A 71 -3.76 -11.78 18.83
CA GLY A 71 -4.94 -11.74 17.97
C GLY A 71 -4.69 -11.15 16.58
N PRO A 72 -5.73 -11.11 15.72
CA PRO A 72 -5.61 -10.63 14.35
C PRO A 72 -5.33 -9.12 14.33
N ILE A 73 -4.37 -8.69 13.52
CA ILE A 73 -4.15 -7.27 13.21
C ILE A 73 -4.98 -6.88 11.98
N ASP A 74 -5.75 -5.80 12.12
CA ASP A 74 -6.42 -5.08 11.04
C ASP A 74 -5.49 -4.03 10.42
N ILE A 75 -5.49 -3.89 9.10
CA ILE A 75 -4.65 -2.94 8.36
C ILE A 75 -5.56 -1.95 7.66
N ASP A 76 -5.33 -0.65 7.93
CA ASP A 76 -6.15 0.45 7.43
C ASP A 76 -5.27 1.43 6.66
N ILE A 77 -5.45 1.45 5.34
CA ILE A 77 -4.74 2.34 4.43
C ILE A 77 -5.47 3.68 4.40
N VAL A 78 -4.80 4.75 4.83
CA VAL A 78 -5.41 6.08 5.00
C VAL A 78 -4.60 7.16 4.28
N ASP A 79 -5.17 8.34 4.05
CA ASP A 79 -4.38 9.47 3.54
C ASP A 79 -3.66 10.23 4.66
N THR A 80 -4.29 10.31 5.83
CA THR A 80 -3.83 11.11 6.95
C THR A 80 -3.91 10.33 8.25
N ILE A 81 -3.00 10.65 9.18
CA ILE A 81 -2.98 10.05 10.53
C ILE A 81 -2.90 11.20 11.53
N ASP A 82 -3.94 11.36 12.34
CA ASP A 82 -4.06 12.39 13.40
C ASP A 82 -3.73 13.83 12.94
N ASN A 83 -3.95 14.15 11.66
CA ASN A 83 -3.52 15.42 11.03
C ASN A 83 -2.02 15.73 11.17
N LYS A 84 -1.18 14.72 11.43
CA LYS A 84 0.27 14.86 11.51
C LYS A 84 0.91 14.53 10.16
N PRO A 85 1.56 15.49 9.47
CA PRO A 85 2.11 15.26 8.14
C PRO A 85 3.23 14.23 8.13
N MET A 86 4.10 14.24 9.15
CA MET A 86 5.27 13.35 9.22
C MET A 86 4.96 11.92 9.71
N ARG A 87 3.78 11.68 10.28
CA ARG A 87 3.40 10.35 10.76
C ARG A 87 3.03 9.45 9.59
N LEU A 88 3.76 8.35 9.40
CA LEU A 88 3.59 7.43 8.27
C LEU A 88 2.75 6.20 8.64
N ALA A 89 2.93 5.68 9.85
CA ALA A 89 2.14 4.59 10.41
C ALA A 89 1.75 4.90 11.86
N LYS A 90 0.86 4.08 12.41
CA LYS A 90 0.45 4.12 13.80
C LYS A 90 -0.21 2.79 14.20
N ILE A 91 0.30 2.15 15.23
CA ILE A 91 -0.39 1.01 15.86
C ILE A 91 -1.24 1.48 17.04
N ARG A 92 -2.49 1.01 17.09
CA ARG A 92 -3.35 1.12 18.28
C ARG A 92 -4.20 -0.12 18.44
N LYS A 93 -4.08 -0.78 19.60
CA LYS A 93 -4.72 -2.08 19.86
C LYS A 93 -4.30 -3.06 18.75
N ASN A 94 -5.26 -3.64 18.05
CA ASN A 94 -5.03 -4.60 16.98
C ASN A 94 -5.21 -3.97 15.59
N LYS A 95 -4.92 -2.68 15.42
CA LYS A 95 -5.09 -1.97 14.14
C LYS A 95 -3.85 -1.16 13.80
N ILE A 96 -3.29 -1.42 12.62
CA ILE A 96 -2.27 -0.60 11.98
C ILE A 96 -2.99 0.38 11.06
N LYS A 97 -2.74 1.68 11.27
CA LYS A 97 -3.02 2.70 10.27
C LYS A 97 -1.74 3.02 9.54
N ILE A 98 -1.75 2.99 8.21
CA ILE A 98 -0.60 3.34 7.38
C ILE A 98 -1.03 4.27 6.26
N LYS A 99 -0.20 5.28 5.96
CA LYS A 99 -0.50 6.19 4.87
C LYS A 99 -0.33 5.53 3.51
N LEU A 100 -1.28 5.72 2.59
CA LEU A 100 -1.15 5.29 1.19
C LEU A 100 0.12 5.85 0.55
N SER A 101 0.52 7.08 0.90
CA SER A 101 1.75 7.70 0.38
C SER A 101 3.03 6.91 0.68
N THR A 102 3.01 5.97 1.62
CA THR A 102 4.15 5.07 1.90
C THR A 102 4.35 4.03 0.80
N ILE A 103 3.40 3.82 -0.11
CA ILE A 103 3.52 2.91 -1.25
C ILE A 103 4.75 3.21 -2.13
N ILE A 104 5.26 4.44 -2.09
CA ILE A 104 6.47 4.82 -2.84
C ILE A 104 7.77 4.24 -2.26
N LEU A 105 7.74 3.82 -0.99
CA LEU A 105 8.94 3.44 -0.24
C LEU A 105 9.38 2.01 -0.59
N PRO A 106 10.69 1.71 -0.59
CA PRO A 106 11.17 0.34 -0.68
C PRO A 106 10.63 -0.54 0.45
N VAL A 107 10.44 -1.83 0.15
CA VAL A 107 9.94 -2.83 1.11
C VAL A 107 10.75 -2.86 2.41
N SER A 108 12.08 -2.68 2.34
CA SER A 108 12.95 -2.63 3.53
C SER A 108 12.61 -1.46 4.47
N ILE A 109 12.24 -0.30 3.92
CA ILE A 109 11.82 0.87 4.70
C ILE A 109 10.42 0.66 5.27
N LEU A 110 9.50 0.06 4.50
CA LEU A 110 8.18 -0.33 5.02
C LEU A 110 8.32 -1.30 6.19
N ARG A 111 9.18 -2.32 6.07
CA ARG A 111 9.46 -3.27 7.16
C ARG A 111 9.97 -2.55 8.40
N TYR A 112 10.91 -1.62 8.24
CA TYR A 112 11.40 -0.82 9.36
C TYR A 112 10.29 -0.01 10.04
N ILE A 113 9.44 0.67 9.26
CA ILE A 113 8.30 1.44 9.80
C ILE A 113 7.36 0.53 10.59
N ILE A 114 6.98 -0.62 10.03
CA ILE A 114 6.05 -1.56 10.69
C ILE A 114 6.64 -2.20 11.94
N ALA A 115 7.92 -2.55 11.94
CA ALA A 115 8.59 -3.13 13.10
C ALA A 115 8.85 -2.11 14.22
N HIS A 116 8.92 -0.82 13.89
CA HIS A 116 9.14 0.24 14.87
C HIS A 116 7.87 0.60 15.66
N GLU A 117 6.72 0.54 15.01
CA GLU A 117 5.41 0.78 15.64
C GLU A 117 5.01 -0.36 16.59
#